data_AF-A0A2E3NVM2-F1
#
_entry.id   AF-A0A2E3NVM2-F1
#
_cell.length_a   1.000
_cell.length_b   1.000
_cell.length_c   1.000
_cell.angle_alpha   90.00
_cell.angle_beta   90.00
_cell.angle_gamma   90.00
#
_symmetry.space_group_name_H-M   'P 1'
#
loop_
_entity.id
_entity.type
_entity.pdbx_description
1 polymer ?
#
loop_
_entity_poly.entity_id
_entity_poly.type
_entity_poly.pdbx_seq_one_letter_code
_entity_poly.pdbx_strand_id
1 'polypeptide(L)'
;MRFKKPFVASFNQVKITRKGEVAVIEYADEDVGGTNLALGPNIHGMTDQDILDAHNRIIETMNELRATSEHIAREIPVGKPQVRHSPLSDQWVPRGDVVRGVVTCDGEGQALVDIDGREFTMEEFGRLLLTHEGWGMRLTFVDEEHVDEAPAIEVCEPTDETSEAHDQEP
;
A
#
# COMPACT_ATOMS: atom_id res chain seq x y z
N MET A 1 15.60 -1.88 4.91
CA MET A 1 14.68 -1.13 5.78
C MET A 1 13.96 -0.10 4.92
N ARG A 2 12.62 -0.07 4.96
CA ARG A 2 11.81 0.93 4.28
C ARG A 2 11.57 2.07 5.26
N PHE A 3 12.20 3.22 5.04
CA PHE A 3 11.94 4.39 5.84
C PHE A 3 10.50 4.88 5.61
N LYS A 4 9.84 5.34 6.68
CA LYS A 4 8.59 6.11 6.62
C LYS A 4 8.79 7.33 5.73
N LYS A 5 7.71 7.76 5.10
CA LYS A 5 7.73 8.94 4.23
C LYS A 5 7.89 10.21 5.09
N PRO A 6 8.65 11.22 4.59
CA PRO A 6 8.67 12.56 5.16
C PRO A 6 7.24 13.13 5.34
N PHE A 7 7.02 13.90 6.41
CA PHE A 7 5.74 14.51 6.75
C PHE A 7 5.92 16.01 7.06
N VAL A 8 4.82 16.76 7.11
CA VAL A 8 4.84 18.18 7.50
C VAL A 8 5.30 18.30 8.95
N ALA A 9 6.50 18.82 9.17
CA ALA A 9 7.17 18.78 10.47
C ALA A 9 7.20 20.15 11.16
N SER A 10 7.15 20.16 12.48
CA SER A 10 7.49 21.32 13.30
C SER A 10 8.99 21.40 13.58
N PHE A 11 9.45 22.57 14.04
CA PHE A 11 10.87 22.83 14.27
C PHE A 11 11.56 21.84 15.23
N ASN A 12 10.84 21.38 16.26
CA ASN A 12 11.34 20.41 17.23
C ASN A 12 11.36 18.96 16.72
N GLN A 13 10.80 18.69 15.53
CA GLN A 13 10.76 17.37 14.92
C GLN A 13 11.86 17.19 13.87
N VAL A 14 12.65 18.22 13.61
CA VAL A 14 13.73 18.17 12.62
C VAL A 14 14.99 18.85 13.14
N LYS A 15 16.11 18.41 12.59
CA LYS A 15 17.39 19.10 12.67
C LYS A 15 17.78 19.53 11.26
N ILE A 16 18.07 20.81 11.11
CA ILE A 16 18.45 21.40 9.82
C ILE A 16 19.93 21.75 9.86
N THR A 17 20.67 21.31 8.86
CA THR A 17 22.07 21.71 8.64
C THR A 17 22.25 22.22 7.22
N ARG A 18 23.15 23.19 7.01
CA ARG A 18 23.45 23.74 5.67
C ARG A 18 24.78 23.16 5.18
N LYS A 19 24.79 22.63 3.97
CA LYS A 19 25.99 22.14 3.27
C LYS A 19 26.07 22.80 1.90
N GLY A 20 26.80 23.91 1.83
CA GLY A 20 26.84 24.75 0.63
C GLY A 20 25.46 25.32 0.32
N GLU A 21 24.94 25.03 -0.88
CA GLU A 21 23.63 25.47 -1.36
C GLU A 21 22.47 24.51 -1.02
N VAL A 22 22.72 23.51 -0.17
CA VAL A 22 21.78 22.45 0.19
C VAL A 22 21.47 22.49 1.68
N ALA A 23 20.18 22.46 2.03
CA ALA A 23 19.72 22.16 3.38
C ALA A 23 19.57 20.66 3.55
N VAL A 24 20.20 20.10 4.58
CA VAL A 24 20.01 18.71 5.03
C VAL A 24 19.04 18.74 6.20
N ILE A 25 17.90 18.08 6.04
CA ILE A 25 16.81 18.00 7.00
C ILE A 25 16.74 16.57 7.52
N GLU A 26 17.05 16.40 8.79
CA GLU A 26 17.02 15.11 9.49
C GLU A 26 15.81 15.10 10.43
N TYR A 27 14.95 14.09 10.34
CA TYR A 27 13.82 13.96 11.25
C TYR A 27 14.27 13.40 12.61
N ALA A 28 13.58 13.78 13.67
CA ALA A 28 13.77 13.21 15.00
C ALA A 28 13.27 11.75 15.09
N ASP A 29 12.30 11.36 14.24
CA ASP A 29 11.93 9.95 14.06
C ASP A 29 12.95 9.27 13.13
N GLU A 30 13.75 8.36 13.71
CA GLU A 30 14.81 7.62 13.00
C GLU A 30 14.26 6.69 11.90
N ASP A 31 12.96 6.36 11.93
CA ASP A 31 12.32 5.60 10.88
C ASP A 31 11.99 6.46 9.65
N VAL A 32 12.10 7.79 9.73
CA VAL A 32 11.74 8.70 8.62
C VAL A 32 12.98 9.08 7.82
N GLY A 33 12.89 8.97 6.49
CA GLY A 33 13.99 9.32 5.60
C GLY A 33 14.31 10.82 5.66
N GLY A 34 15.58 11.17 5.88
CA GLY A 34 16.07 12.54 5.76
C GLY A 34 15.93 13.11 4.34
N THR A 35 15.97 14.43 4.21
CA THR A 35 15.79 15.14 2.93
C THR A 35 16.95 16.10 2.67
N ASN A 36 17.46 16.11 1.45
CA ASN A 36 18.42 17.12 0.96
C ASN A 36 17.68 18.08 0.03
N LEU A 37 17.46 19.31 0.48
CA LEU A 37 16.74 20.35 -0.25
C LEU A 37 17.73 21.35 -0.86
N ALA A 38 17.87 21.34 -2.18
CA ALA A 38 18.67 22.32 -2.90
C ALA A 38 17.92 23.66 -2.97
N LEU A 39 18.43 24.67 -2.27
CA LEU A 39 17.83 26.01 -2.19
C LEU A 39 18.64 27.07 -2.94
N GLY A 40 19.80 26.68 -3.48
CA GLY A 40 20.70 27.58 -4.21
C GLY A 40 21.41 28.58 -3.27
N PRO A 41 22.02 29.63 -3.82
CA PRO A 41 22.84 30.57 -3.06
C PRO A 41 22.05 31.38 -2.01
N ASN A 42 20.73 31.46 -2.16
CA ASN A 42 19.86 32.21 -1.24
C ASN A 42 19.73 31.55 0.14
N ILE A 43 20.14 30.28 0.29
CA ILE A 43 20.10 29.55 1.57
C ILE A 43 20.84 30.27 2.71
N HIS A 44 21.87 31.06 2.38
CA HIS A 44 22.66 31.81 3.36
C HIS A 44 21.88 32.93 4.04
N GLY A 45 20.85 33.47 3.39
CA GLY A 45 19.95 34.46 3.96
C GLY A 45 18.70 33.87 4.63
N MET A 46 18.48 32.57 4.49
CA MET A 46 17.29 31.89 5.01
C MET A 46 17.50 31.46 6.46
N THR A 47 16.50 31.73 7.30
CA THR A 47 16.42 31.14 8.64
C THR A 47 16.11 29.65 8.56
N ASP A 48 16.32 28.91 9.65
CA ASP A 48 15.92 27.50 9.71
C ASP A 48 14.39 27.35 9.52
N GLN A 49 13.61 28.34 9.97
CA GLN A 49 12.16 28.37 9.75
C GLN A 49 11.82 28.53 8.26
N ASP A 50 12.52 29.42 7.53
CA ASP A 50 12.29 29.60 6.09
C ASP A 50 12.60 28.32 5.30
N ILE A 51 13.63 27.58 5.71
CA ILE A 51 14.01 26.29 5.13
C ILE A 51 12.94 25.23 5.44
N LEU A 52 12.47 25.19 6.69
CA LEU A 52 11.41 24.28 7.11
C LEU A 52 10.10 24.55 6.37
N ASP A 53 9.72 25.81 6.19
CA ASP A 53 8.51 26.21 5.47
C ASP A 53 8.62 25.89 3.98
N ALA A 54 9.80 26.03 3.38
CA ALA A 54 10.04 25.58 1.99
C ALA A 54 9.89 24.06 1.86
N HIS A 55 10.47 23.30 2.79
CA HIS A 55 10.34 21.84 2.84
C HIS A 55 8.88 21.39 3.04
N ASN A 56 8.20 21.94 4.04
CA ASN A 56 6.81 21.60 4.35
C ASN A 56 5.88 21.90 3.18
N ARG A 57 6.06 23.03 2.48
CA ARG A 57 5.30 23.34 1.26
C ARG A 57 5.49 22.30 0.15
N ILE A 58 6.69 21.75 0.01
CA ILE A 58 6.94 20.65 -0.95
C ILE A 58 6.18 19.39 -0.51
N ILE A 59 6.20 19.05 0.78
CA ILE A 59 5.46 17.90 1.30
C ILE A 59 3.95 18.07 1.14
N GLU A 60 3.42 19.27 1.43
CA GLU A 60 2.01 19.62 1.20
C GLU A 60 1.65 19.48 -0.28
N THR A 61 2.44 20.06 -1.18
CA THR A 61 2.21 19.95 -2.63
C THR A 61 2.27 18.50 -3.10
N MET A 62 3.20 17.69 -2.57
CA MET A 62 3.29 16.26 -2.88
C MET A 62 2.09 15.48 -2.34
N ASN A 63 1.60 15.85 -1.15
CA ASN A 63 0.41 15.25 -0.55
C ASN A 63 -0.85 15.63 -1.33
N GLU A 64 -0.99 16.89 -1.74
CA GLU A 64 -2.06 17.37 -2.61
C GLU A 64 -2.01 16.70 -3.98
N LEU A 65 -0.85 16.60 -4.61
CA LEU A 65 -0.69 15.90 -5.89
C LEU A 65 -1.06 14.41 -5.78
N ARG A 66 -0.73 13.77 -4.65
CA ARG A 66 -1.14 12.38 -4.37
C ARG A 66 -2.63 12.26 -4.08
N ALA A 67 -3.19 13.20 -3.34
CA ALA A 67 -4.61 13.23 -3.04
C ALA A 67 -5.45 13.51 -4.30
N THR A 68 -4.90 14.26 -5.26
CA THR A 68 -5.57 14.59 -6.52
C THR A 68 -5.29 13.59 -7.65
N SER A 69 -4.24 12.78 -7.52
CA SER A 69 -3.97 11.64 -8.41
C SER A 69 -4.72 10.42 -7.91
N GLU A 70 -6.03 10.36 -8.16
CA GLU A 70 -6.81 9.15 -7.92
C GLU A 70 -6.27 8.02 -8.79
N HIS A 71 -5.63 7.02 -8.16
CA HIS A 71 -5.32 5.79 -8.84
C HIS A 71 -6.63 5.05 -9.12
N ILE A 72 -7.01 4.98 -10.39
CA ILE A 72 -8.15 4.20 -10.85
C ILE A 72 -7.65 2.79 -11.14
N ALA A 73 -7.94 1.88 -10.22
CA ALA A 73 -7.67 0.45 -10.39
C ALA A 73 -8.43 -0.08 -11.63
N ARG A 74 -7.73 -0.81 -12.50
CA ARG A 74 -8.28 -1.38 -13.72
C ARG A 74 -8.65 -2.83 -13.51
N GLU A 75 -9.94 -3.09 -13.65
CA GLU A 75 -10.48 -4.44 -13.58
C GLU A 75 -10.60 -5.07 -14.97
N ILE A 76 -10.21 -6.34 -15.09
CA ILE A 76 -10.40 -7.10 -16.33
C ILE A 76 -11.87 -7.57 -16.41
N PRO A 77 -12.57 -7.34 -17.55
CA PRO A 77 -13.97 -7.75 -17.70
C PRO A 77 -14.19 -9.25 -17.46
N VAL A 78 -15.35 -9.60 -16.89
CA VAL A 78 -15.78 -10.99 -16.68
C VAL A 78 -15.68 -11.79 -17.97
N GLY A 79 -15.21 -13.04 -17.85
CA GLY A 79 -14.97 -13.93 -18.99
C GLY A 79 -13.71 -13.62 -19.80
N LYS A 80 -12.88 -12.66 -19.39
CA LYS A 80 -11.52 -12.47 -19.91
C LYS A 80 -10.49 -12.93 -18.88
N PRO A 81 -9.38 -13.56 -19.30
CA PRO A 81 -8.34 -13.98 -18.37
C PRO A 81 -7.80 -12.78 -17.59
N GLN A 82 -7.79 -12.86 -16.26
CA GLN A 82 -7.21 -11.88 -15.35
C GLN A 82 -5.71 -12.05 -15.21
N VAL A 83 -5.19 -13.27 -15.39
CA VAL A 83 -3.77 -13.57 -15.32
C VAL A 83 -3.20 -14.00 -16.67
N ARG A 84 -1.90 -13.82 -16.85
CA ARG A 84 -1.16 -14.36 -18.01
C ARG A 84 0.19 -14.90 -17.58
N HIS A 85 0.66 -15.93 -18.27
CA HIS A 85 2.02 -16.39 -18.09
C HIS A 85 3.01 -15.40 -18.73
N SER A 86 4.06 -15.04 -18.00
CA SER A 86 5.16 -14.21 -18.46
C SER A 86 6.39 -15.10 -18.73
N PRO A 87 6.76 -15.34 -19.99
CA PRO A 87 7.92 -16.17 -20.33
C PRO A 87 9.26 -15.63 -19.81
N LEU A 88 9.36 -14.31 -19.58
CA LEU A 88 10.61 -13.66 -19.14
C LEU A 88 10.93 -13.94 -17.66
N SER A 89 9.91 -14.15 -16.85
CA SER A 89 10.01 -14.32 -15.40
C SER A 89 9.53 -15.69 -14.93
N ASP A 90 9.13 -16.55 -15.87
CA ASP A 90 8.54 -17.87 -15.66
C ASP A 90 7.54 -17.89 -14.50
N GLN A 91 6.56 -17.00 -14.62
CA GLN A 91 5.49 -16.85 -13.62
C GLN A 91 4.22 -16.27 -14.23
N TRP A 92 3.13 -16.47 -13.53
CA TRP A 92 1.89 -15.77 -13.78
C TRP A 92 1.98 -14.33 -13.26
N VAL A 93 1.40 -13.42 -14.05
CA VAL A 93 1.30 -12.01 -13.71
C VAL A 93 -0.15 -11.55 -13.93
N PRO A 94 -0.67 -10.65 -13.08
CA PRO A 94 -1.99 -10.07 -13.29
C PRO A 94 -1.97 -9.16 -14.52
N ARG A 95 -3.14 -9.03 -15.17
CA ARG A 95 -3.36 -8.16 -16.33
C ARG A 95 -4.03 -6.84 -15.95
N GLY A 96 -4.62 -6.76 -14.76
CA GLY A 96 -5.24 -5.58 -14.19
C GLY A 96 -4.84 -5.40 -12.73
N ASP A 97 -5.34 -4.35 -12.12
CA ASP A 97 -5.07 -3.98 -10.72
C ASP A 97 -6.03 -4.69 -9.75
N VAL A 98 -7.16 -5.20 -10.27
CA VAL A 98 -8.11 -6.05 -9.55
C VAL A 98 -7.95 -7.50 -10.00
N VAL A 99 -7.76 -8.39 -9.03
CA VAL A 99 -7.71 -9.84 -9.24
C VAL A 99 -8.80 -10.46 -8.39
N ARG A 100 -9.76 -11.10 -9.06
CA ARG A 100 -10.87 -11.83 -8.47
C ARG A 100 -10.53 -13.30 -8.41
N GLY A 101 -10.86 -13.94 -7.29
CA GLY A 101 -10.61 -15.35 -7.09
C GLY A 101 -11.31 -15.89 -5.86
N VAL A 102 -11.37 -17.22 -5.78
CA VAL A 102 -12.02 -17.93 -4.67
C VAL A 102 -10.93 -18.55 -3.82
N VAL A 103 -10.99 -18.31 -2.50
CA VAL A 103 -10.10 -19.00 -1.56
C VAL A 103 -10.63 -20.40 -1.36
N THR A 104 -9.82 -21.39 -1.70
CA THR A 104 -10.13 -22.82 -1.54
C THR A 104 -9.06 -23.47 -0.67
N CYS A 105 -9.17 -24.78 -0.47
CA CYS A 105 -8.10 -25.55 0.17
C CYS A 105 -7.84 -26.86 -0.57
N ASP A 106 -6.61 -27.35 -0.47
CA ASP A 106 -6.28 -28.69 -0.94
C ASP A 106 -6.79 -29.78 0.02
N GLY A 107 -6.57 -31.05 -0.35
CA GLY A 107 -6.94 -32.20 0.48
C GLY A 107 -6.20 -32.31 1.82
N GLU A 108 -5.19 -31.47 2.06
CA GLU A 108 -4.42 -31.39 3.30
C GLU A 108 -4.77 -30.12 4.11
N GLY A 109 -5.74 -29.33 3.65
CA GLY A 109 -6.20 -28.10 4.29
C GLY A 109 -5.28 -26.89 4.07
N GLN A 110 -4.35 -26.95 3.11
CA GLN A 110 -3.55 -25.78 2.73
C GLN A 110 -4.36 -24.83 1.85
N ALA A 111 -4.22 -23.53 2.08
CA ALA A 111 -4.94 -22.52 1.31
C ALA A 111 -4.50 -22.49 -0.15
N LEU A 112 -5.47 -22.42 -1.04
CA LEU A 112 -5.32 -22.21 -2.47
C LEU A 112 -6.16 -20.99 -2.87
N VAL A 113 -5.81 -20.36 -3.99
CA VAL A 113 -6.64 -19.32 -4.60
C VAL A 113 -6.94 -19.76 -6.03
N ASP A 114 -8.21 -20.00 -6.36
CA ASP A 114 -8.63 -20.19 -7.74
C ASP A 114 -8.77 -18.84 -8.44
N ILE A 115 -8.03 -18.65 -9.54
CA ILE A 115 -8.12 -17.49 -10.41
C ILE A 115 -8.22 -17.99 -11.85
N ASP A 116 -9.25 -17.55 -12.57
CA ASP A 116 -9.52 -17.97 -13.95
C ASP A 116 -9.67 -19.50 -14.12
N GLY A 117 -10.17 -20.22 -13.09
CA GLY A 117 -10.32 -21.68 -13.11
C GLY A 117 -8.99 -22.43 -12.96
N ARG A 118 -7.97 -21.76 -12.42
CA ARG A 118 -6.67 -22.34 -12.08
C ARG A 118 -6.42 -22.13 -10.59
N GLU A 119 -6.13 -23.21 -9.89
CA GLU A 119 -5.68 -23.16 -8.49
C GLU A 119 -4.23 -22.67 -8.41
N PHE A 120 -4.01 -21.67 -7.56
CA PHE A 120 -2.69 -21.16 -7.18
C PHE A 120 -2.40 -21.57 -5.75
N THR A 121 -1.24 -22.17 -5.54
CA THR A 121 -0.67 -22.33 -4.20
C THR A 121 -0.34 -20.97 -3.59
N MET A 122 -0.21 -20.90 -2.25
CA MET A 122 0.21 -19.64 -1.59
C MET A 122 1.58 -19.14 -2.06
N GLU A 123 2.48 -20.05 -2.43
CA GLU A 123 3.77 -19.69 -3.00
C GLU A 123 3.62 -19.03 -4.38
N GLU A 124 2.85 -19.64 -5.29
CA GLU A 124 2.61 -19.09 -6.62
C GLU A 124 1.83 -17.78 -6.57
N PHE A 125 0.81 -17.70 -5.72
CA PHE A 125 0.06 -16.47 -5.49
C PHE A 125 0.96 -15.38 -4.91
N GLY A 126 1.83 -15.72 -3.95
CA GLY A 126 2.85 -14.81 -3.43
C GLY A 126 3.77 -14.26 -4.52
N ARG A 127 4.23 -15.11 -5.45
CA ARG A 127 5.04 -14.67 -6.62
C ARG A 127 4.26 -13.73 -7.54
N LEU A 128 2.96 -13.96 -7.72
CA LEU A 128 2.08 -13.08 -8.49
C LEU A 128 2.01 -11.68 -7.85
N LEU A 129 1.89 -11.59 -6.52
CA LEU A 129 1.83 -10.32 -5.78
C LEU A 129 3.11 -9.47 -5.91
N LEU A 130 4.27 -10.09 -6.14
CA LEU A 130 5.53 -9.36 -6.32
C LEU A 130 5.53 -8.42 -7.54
N THR A 131 4.60 -8.60 -8.48
CA THR A 131 4.38 -7.64 -9.57
C THR A 131 3.98 -6.24 -9.08
N HIS A 132 3.47 -6.14 -7.85
CA HIS A 132 3.05 -4.92 -7.18
C HIS A 132 3.97 -4.54 -6.01
N GLU A 133 5.26 -4.89 -6.07
CA GLU A 133 6.23 -4.52 -5.03
C GLU A 133 6.16 -3.03 -4.68
N GLY A 134 5.95 -2.72 -3.39
CA GLY A 134 5.88 -1.35 -2.87
C GLY A 134 4.48 -0.72 -2.84
N TRP A 135 3.48 -1.35 -3.47
CA TRP A 135 2.07 -0.94 -3.45
C TRP A 135 1.34 -1.47 -2.21
N GLY A 136 0.16 -0.91 -1.91
CA GLY A 136 -0.75 -1.44 -0.88
C GLY A 136 -1.82 -2.33 -1.51
N MET A 137 -2.40 -3.25 -0.73
CA MET A 137 -3.51 -4.11 -1.16
C MET A 137 -4.65 -4.07 -0.14
N ARG A 138 -5.87 -4.35 -0.62
CA ARG A 138 -7.06 -4.59 0.19
C ARG A 138 -7.67 -5.92 -0.24
N LEU A 139 -8.03 -6.77 0.72
CA LEU A 139 -8.79 -7.99 0.47
C LEU A 139 -10.22 -7.77 0.93
N THR A 140 -11.19 -8.23 0.14
CA THR A 140 -12.61 -8.19 0.48
C THR A 140 -13.18 -9.56 0.23
N PHE A 141 -13.81 -10.13 1.26
CA PHE A 141 -14.43 -11.45 1.19
C PHE A 141 -15.90 -11.28 0.86
N VAL A 142 -16.35 -12.04 -0.14
CA VAL A 142 -17.73 -12.08 -0.63
C VAL A 142 -18.10 -13.55 -0.85
N ASP A 143 -19.40 -13.84 -0.97
CA ASP A 143 -19.83 -15.16 -1.43
C ASP A 143 -19.27 -15.43 -2.83
N GLU A 144 -18.95 -16.70 -3.11
CA GLU A 144 -18.40 -17.13 -4.41
C GLU A 144 -19.22 -16.63 -5.60
N GLU A 145 -20.55 -16.60 -5.46
CA GLU A 145 -21.49 -16.16 -6.48
C GLU A 145 -21.36 -14.66 -6.83
N HIS A 146 -20.77 -13.85 -5.95
CA HIS A 146 -20.64 -12.40 -6.08
C HIS A 146 -19.19 -11.95 -6.32
N VAL A 147 -18.27 -12.88 -6.59
CA VAL A 147 -16.84 -12.54 -6.77
C VAL A 147 -16.58 -11.58 -7.93
N ASP A 148 -17.44 -11.60 -8.95
CA ASP A 148 -17.39 -10.75 -10.15
C ASP A 148 -18.02 -9.36 -9.97
N GLU A 149 -18.60 -9.08 -8.80
CA GLU A 149 -19.25 -7.81 -8.51
C GLU A 149 -18.39 -6.98 -7.54
N ALA A 150 -18.28 -5.67 -7.81
CA ALA A 150 -17.62 -4.76 -6.88
C ALA A 150 -18.48 -4.64 -5.60
N PRO A 151 -18.01 -5.12 -4.44
CA PRO A 151 -18.84 -5.16 -3.25
C PRO A 151 -19.02 -3.77 -2.65
N ALA A 152 -20.20 -3.52 -2.09
CA ALA A 152 -20.39 -2.39 -1.19
C ALA A 152 -19.65 -2.67 0.13
N ILE A 153 -18.87 -1.69 0.60
CA ILE A 153 -18.09 -1.82 1.83
C ILE A 153 -18.65 -0.85 2.87
N GLU A 154 -19.13 -1.40 3.98
CA GLU A 154 -19.46 -0.62 5.18
C GLU A 154 -18.24 -0.59 6.12
N VAL A 155 -17.98 0.57 6.73
CA VAL A 155 -16.90 0.73 7.71
C VAL A 155 -17.53 0.80 9.09
N CYS A 156 -17.51 -0.33 9.79
CA CYS A 156 -17.97 -0.45 11.17
C CYS A 156 -17.01 -1.36 11.94
N GLU A 157 -16.98 -1.18 13.26
CA GLU A 157 -16.38 -2.18 14.15
C GLU A 157 -17.26 -3.44 14.15
N PRO A 158 -16.68 -4.64 14.23
CA PRO A 158 -17.48 -5.85 14.38
C PRO A 158 -18.29 -5.77 15.67
N THR A 159 -19.59 -6.05 15.59
CA THR A 159 -20.39 -6.34 16.78
C THR A 159 -19.93 -7.68 17.34
N ASP A 160 -19.42 -7.70 18.58
CA ASP A 160 -19.04 -8.92 19.27
C ASP A 160 -20.24 -9.88 19.36
N GLU A 161 -20.32 -10.86 18.46
CA GLU A 161 -21.21 -12.00 18.62
C GLU A 161 -20.59 -12.98 19.62
N THR A 162 -20.85 -12.70 20.90
CA THR A 162 -21.10 -13.65 21.99
C THR A 162 -20.32 -14.98 22.00
N SER A 163 -19.34 -15.02 22.92
CA SER A 163 -19.08 -16.17 23.80
C SER A 163 -20.40 -16.62 24.45
N GLU A 164 -21.14 -17.54 23.82
CA GLU A 164 -22.26 -18.24 24.45
C GLU A 164 -21.78 -19.55 25.07
N ALA A 165 -22.04 -19.63 26.38
CA ALA A 165 -21.57 -20.65 27.29
C ALA A 165 -22.08 -22.05 26.94
N HIS A 166 -21.16 -22.99 26.81
CA HIS A 166 -21.44 -24.39 27.10
C HIS A 166 -21.49 -24.57 28.63
N ASP A 167 -22.61 -24.18 29.23
CA ASP A 167 -23.07 -24.76 30.49
C ASP A 167 -24.32 -25.59 30.18
N GLN A 168 -24.12 -26.88 29.92
CA GLN A 168 -25.16 -27.89 30.04
C GLN A 168 -24.58 -29.11 30.75
N GLU A 169 -24.79 -29.17 32.06
CA GLU A 169 -25.02 -30.40 32.81
C GLU A 169 -26.22 -30.17 33.73
N PRO A 170 -27.09 -31.18 33.88
CA PRO A 170 -26.90 -32.08 35.02
C PRO A 170 -26.96 -33.57 34.68
#